data_AF-A0A257MYZ1-F1
#
_entry.id   AF-A0A257MYZ1-F1
#
_cell.length_a   1.000
_cell.length_b   1.000
_cell.length_c   1.000
_cell.angle_alpha   90.00
_cell.angle_beta   90.00
_cell.angle_gamma   90.00
#
_symmetry.space_group_name_H-M   'P 1'
#
loop_
_entity.id
_entity.type
_entity.pdbx_description
1 polymer ?
#
loop_
_entity_poly.entity_id
_entity_poly.type
_entity_poly.pdbx_seq_one_letter_code
_entity_poly.pdbx_strand_id
1 'polypeptide(L)'
;MNSVSIRFLVCLLLLWFCADDVYSHEHHSMSCRSINGRLSDLKLQQPPRRVLLVPLLRRDPYTNESPRWPEQPARTLNAFYRNRFNATVMQLGNVWTWTDYYRQVEQLVQQSPPFDRVIFISHGGFDGPILNNTVFGQDFQLTGNKGKFLRLSEVQPGLKNLLSITYDTGKNRIFSDYMASRWQELVPMKSTDIWHLLKGLEKQLQPLDGACFQRYCSPDKLTTKSGEQREYQLYLCELICRKSLFDLKTSVEISPERFFNFTKSLGSLVTADGLIFFGACNPGSPAPQKVVERDEIDLLINSNLAGGPHKSYVHLVSAATGRITAGPIGSSSAEDIVKRIIMLETSRSQHYLCIVAPAAK
;
A
#
# COMPACT_ATOMS: atom_id res chain seq x y z
N MET A 1 -12.29 6.64 50.40
CA MET A 1 -12.49 6.49 48.94
C MET A 1 -11.45 7.35 48.25
N ASN A 2 -10.45 6.70 47.63
CA ASN A 2 -9.16 7.31 47.32
C ASN A 2 -9.20 8.21 46.07
N SER A 3 -8.82 9.48 46.22
CA SER A 3 -8.78 10.46 45.11
C SER A 3 -7.79 10.10 44.00
N VAL A 4 -6.86 9.19 44.27
CA VAL A 4 -5.90 8.62 43.31
C VAL A 4 -6.61 7.78 42.24
N SER A 5 -7.67 7.05 42.61
CA SER A 5 -8.41 6.19 41.68
C SER A 5 -9.28 7.01 40.72
N ILE A 6 -9.76 8.17 41.16
CA ILE A 6 -10.55 9.11 40.35
C ILE A 6 -9.64 9.83 39.34
N ARG A 7 -8.45 10.27 39.75
CA ARG A 7 -7.48 10.91 38.85
C ARG A 7 -6.98 9.97 37.75
N PHE A 8 -6.77 8.70 38.06
CA PHE A 8 -6.36 7.70 37.06
C PHE A 8 -7.47 7.42 36.03
N LEU A 9 -8.73 7.35 36.47
CA LEU A 9 -9.88 7.20 35.58
C LEU A 9 -10.08 8.42 34.67
N VAL A 10 -9.90 9.63 35.21
CA VAL A 10 -10.02 10.88 34.43
C VAL A 10 -8.89 11.02 33.41
N CYS A 11 -7.65 10.63 33.74
CA CYS A 11 -6.56 10.58 32.76
C CYS A 11 -6.81 9.52 31.66
N LEU A 12 -7.37 8.35 32.00
CA LEU A 12 -7.75 7.33 31.02
C LEU A 12 -8.90 7.78 30.11
N LEU A 13 -9.90 8.48 30.65
CA LEU A 13 -11.00 9.07 29.88
C LEU A 13 -10.52 10.23 28.99
N LEU A 14 -9.60 11.07 29.46
CA LEU A 14 -9.00 12.14 28.65
C LEU A 14 -8.07 11.58 27.56
N LEU A 15 -7.37 10.46 27.81
CA LEU A 15 -6.61 9.76 26.77
C LEU A 15 -7.52 9.11 25.72
N TRP A 16 -8.74 8.71 26.08
CA TRP A 16 -9.77 8.24 25.14
C TRP A 16 -10.37 9.38 24.30
N PHE A 17 -10.47 10.60 24.82
CA PHE A 17 -10.91 11.77 24.07
C PHE A 17 -9.81 12.45 23.23
N CYS A 18 -8.54 12.07 23.40
CA CYS A 18 -7.41 12.65 22.65
C CYS A 18 -6.77 11.69 21.64
N ALA A 19 -7.31 10.49 21.46
CA ALA A 19 -7.05 9.69 20.27
C ALA A 19 -8.13 10.01 19.22
N ASP A 20 -8.17 11.27 18.78
CA ASP A 20 -8.84 11.59 17.52
C ASP A 20 -8.21 10.68 16.48
N ASP A 21 -9.05 9.83 15.88
CA ASP A 21 -8.63 9.06 14.72
C ASP A 21 -8.39 10.09 13.62
N VAL A 22 -7.12 10.49 13.47
CA VAL A 22 -6.64 11.43 12.44
C VAL A 22 -7.02 10.92 11.03
N TYR A 23 -7.39 9.64 10.94
CA TYR A 23 -7.83 8.95 9.73
C TYR A 23 -9.36 8.79 9.62
N SER A 24 -10.13 9.36 10.55
CA SER A 24 -11.59 9.36 10.49
C SER A 24 -12.11 10.17 9.30
N HIS A 25 -13.25 9.75 8.76
CA HIS A 25 -13.91 10.41 7.64
C HIS A 25 -14.14 11.92 7.89
N GLU A 26 -14.41 12.29 9.14
CA GLU A 26 -14.63 13.67 9.57
C GLU A 26 -13.35 14.52 9.45
N HIS A 27 -12.19 14.04 9.91
CA HIS A 27 -10.92 14.75 9.76
C HIS A 27 -10.48 14.92 8.30
N HIS A 28 -10.77 13.94 7.43
CA HIS A 28 -10.51 14.08 6.00
C HIS A 28 -11.45 15.06 5.30
N SER A 29 -12.71 15.09 5.71
CA SER A 29 -13.67 16.08 5.20
C SER A 29 -13.28 17.52 5.60
N MET A 30 -12.65 17.70 6.77
CA MET A 30 -12.14 19.01 7.21
C MET A 30 -10.84 19.43 6.50
N SER A 31 -9.94 18.48 6.24
CA SER A 31 -8.63 18.74 5.64
C SER A 31 -8.72 18.97 4.13
N CYS A 32 -9.60 18.24 3.46
CA CYS A 32 -10.07 18.51 2.10
C CYS A 32 -11.26 19.46 2.19
N ARG A 33 -11.03 20.76 2.46
CA ARG A 33 -12.09 21.77 2.42
C ARG A 33 -12.88 21.53 1.15
N SER A 34 -14.15 21.15 1.29
CA SER A 34 -15.10 21.08 0.19
C SER A 34 -14.91 22.34 -0.63
N ILE A 35 -14.33 22.21 -1.82
CA ILE A 35 -14.45 23.25 -2.80
C ILE A 35 -15.94 23.20 -3.15
N ASN A 36 -16.74 23.98 -2.41
CA ASN A 36 -18.06 24.43 -2.82
C ASN A 36 -17.97 25.31 -4.09
N GLY A 37 -16.75 25.53 -4.59
CA GLY A 37 -16.46 26.17 -5.87
C GLY A 37 -16.81 25.27 -7.05
N ARG A 38 -17.22 25.90 -8.13
CA ARG A 38 -17.56 25.24 -9.39
C ARG A 38 -16.27 24.80 -10.08
N LEU A 39 -16.36 23.87 -11.02
CA LEU A 39 -15.21 23.44 -11.83
C LEU A 39 -14.55 24.59 -12.60
N SER A 40 -15.28 25.70 -12.81
CA SER A 40 -14.78 26.96 -13.36
C SER A 40 -13.71 27.63 -12.50
N ASP A 41 -13.68 27.34 -11.20
CA ASP A 41 -12.72 27.94 -10.25
C ASP A 41 -11.37 27.21 -10.33
N LEU A 42 -11.41 25.95 -10.78
CA LEU A 42 -10.26 25.20 -11.21
C LEU A 42 -9.97 25.67 -12.64
N LYS A 43 -8.83 26.31 -12.90
CA LYS A 43 -8.38 26.71 -14.24
C LYS A 43 -8.00 25.48 -15.10
N LEU A 44 -8.91 24.51 -15.19
CA LEU A 44 -8.76 23.28 -15.93
C LEU A 44 -9.06 23.51 -17.40
N GLN A 45 -8.36 22.80 -18.27
CA GLN A 45 -8.71 22.79 -19.69
C GLN A 45 -10.15 22.27 -19.88
N GLN A 46 -10.98 23.07 -20.57
CA GLN A 46 -12.37 22.75 -20.91
C GLN A 46 -12.70 23.15 -22.37
N PRO A 47 -13.49 22.35 -23.10
CA PRO A 47 -13.83 20.95 -22.78
C PRO A 47 -12.58 20.05 -22.85
N PRO A 48 -12.54 18.91 -22.13
CA PRO A 48 -11.45 17.95 -22.25
C PRO A 48 -11.42 17.37 -23.66
N ARG A 49 -10.26 17.43 -24.31
CA ARG A 49 -9.98 16.94 -25.67
C ARG A 49 -9.20 15.63 -25.65
N ARG A 50 -8.31 15.43 -24.69
CA ARG A 50 -7.47 14.24 -24.56
C ARG A 50 -7.56 13.65 -23.16
N VAL A 51 -7.97 12.39 -23.07
CA VAL A 51 -8.14 11.67 -21.80
C VAL A 51 -7.36 10.37 -21.81
N LEU A 52 -6.58 10.12 -20.76
CA LEU A 52 -5.92 8.85 -20.51
C LEU A 52 -6.60 8.14 -19.34
N LEU A 53 -7.04 6.90 -19.58
CA LEU A 53 -7.56 5.99 -18.57
C LEU A 53 -6.50 4.96 -18.21
N VAL A 54 -6.25 4.78 -16.92
CA VAL A 54 -5.20 3.89 -16.39
C VAL A 54 -5.84 2.88 -15.42
N PRO A 55 -6.47 1.81 -15.95
CA PRO A 55 -6.96 0.70 -15.12
C PRO A 55 -5.78 -0.11 -14.57
N LEU A 56 -5.68 -0.23 -13.25
CA LEU A 56 -4.62 -0.95 -12.54
C LEU A 56 -5.11 -2.33 -12.11
N LEU A 57 -4.57 -3.37 -12.74
CA LEU A 57 -5.04 -4.75 -12.58
C LEU A 57 -4.36 -5.40 -11.38
N ARG A 58 -5.16 -6.07 -10.54
CA ARG A 58 -4.68 -6.75 -9.33
C ARG A 58 -5.23 -8.16 -9.28
N ARG A 59 -4.40 -9.15 -8.93
CA ARG A 59 -4.86 -10.53 -8.71
C ARG A 59 -4.75 -10.86 -7.24
N ASP A 60 -5.88 -10.88 -6.55
CA ASP A 60 -5.94 -11.29 -5.15
C ASP A 60 -6.51 -12.72 -5.05
N PRO A 61 -5.72 -13.72 -4.64
CA PRO A 61 -6.18 -15.10 -4.55
C PRO A 61 -7.21 -15.35 -3.45
N TYR A 62 -7.44 -14.39 -2.55
CA TYR A 62 -8.38 -14.54 -1.43
C TYR A 62 -9.72 -13.85 -1.67
N THR A 63 -9.91 -13.26 -2.84
CA THR A 63 -11.16 -12.58 -3.20
C THR A 63 -11.72 -13.18 -4.48
N ASN A 64 -13.06 -13.20 -4.58
CA ASN A 64 -13.76 -13.58 -5.82
C ASN A 64 -13.88 -12.40 -6.82
N GLU A 65 -13.19 -11.29 -6.55
CA GLU A 65 -13.23 -10.11 -7.40
C GLU A 65 -12.47 -10.38 -8.71
N SER A 66 -13.04 -9.92 -9.82
CA SER A 66 -12.36 -10.02 -11.12
C SER A 66 -11.09 -9.17 -11.10
N PRO A 67 -9.91 -9.73 -11.45
CA PRO A 67 -8.68 -8.96 -11.56
C PRO A 67 -8.73 -7.80 -12.56
N ARG A 68 -9.73 -7.84 -13.45
CA ARG A 68 -9.97 -6.86 -14.52
C ARG A 68 -11.16 -5.94 -14.23
N TRP A 69 -11.71 -5.95 -13.02
CA TRP A 69 -12.81 -5.04 -12.67
C TRP A 69 -12.55 -3.56 -13.04
N PRO A 70 -11.32 -2.99 -12.95
CA PRO A 70 -11.09 -1.59 -13.28
C PRO A 70 -11.34 -1.24 -14.75
N GLU A 71 -11.31 -2.24 -15.64
CA GLU A 71 -11.58 -2.05 -17.05
C GLU A 71 -13.04 -1.69 -17.31
N GLN A 72 -13.99 -2.15 -16.47
CA GLN A 72 -15.40 -1.85 -16.66
C GLN A 72 -15.73 -0.36 -16.42
N PRO A 73 -15.34 0.27 -15.30
CA PRO A 73 -15.42 1.73 -15.16
C PRO A 73 -14.67 2.48 -16.26
N ALA A 74 -13.50 1.98 -16.69
CA ALA A 74 -12.75 2.60 -17.78
C ALA A 74 -13.56 2.63 -19.09
N ARG A 75 -14.24 1.53 -19.44
CA ARG A 75 -15.12 1.47 -20.62
C ARG A 75 -16.27 2.48 -20.52
N THR A 76 -16.90 2.59 -19.36
CA THR A 76 -17.99 3.57 -19.14
C THR A 76 -17.49 5.01 -19.27
N LEU A 77 -16.35 5.34 -18.68
CA LEU A 77 -15.74 6.66 -18.78
C LEU A 77 -15.28 6.98 -20.20
N ASN A 78 -14.74 6.01 -20.92
CA ASN A 78 -14.39 6.15 -22.33
C ASN A 78 -15.61 6.57 -23.16
N ALA A 79 -16.72 5.84 -23.03
CA ALA A 79 -17.96 6.20 -23.71
C ALA A 79 -18.46 7.60 -23.31
N PHE A 80 -18.41 7.93 -22.01
CA PHE A 80 -18.80 9.25 -21.52
C PHE A 80 -17.97 10.38 -22.16
N TYR A 81 -16.65 10.32 -22.12
CA TYR A 81 -15.79 11.38 -22.65
C TYR A 81 -15.90 11.53 -24.17
N ARG A 82 -15.99 10.41 -24.91
CA ARG A 82 -16.22 10.44 -26.36
C ARG A 82 -17.57 11.06 -26.70
N ASN A 83 -18.64 10.62 -26.05
CA ASN A 83 -19.99 11.07 -26.41
C ASN A 83 -20.29 12.50 -25.93
N ARG A 84 -19.80 12.88 -24.75
CA ARG A 84 -20.13 14.17 -24.13
C ARG A 84 -19.27 15.32 -24.66
N PHE A 85 -18.02 15.05 -24.97
CA PHE A 85 -17.00 16.07 -25.29
C PHE A 85 -16.32 15.86 -26.65
N ASN A 86 -16.63 14.77 -27.36
CA ASN A 86 -15.89 14.35 -28.56
C ASN A 86 -14.38 14.22 -28.30
N ALA A 87 -14.01 13.78 -27.09
CA ALA A 87 -12.61 13.67 -26.68
C ALA A 87 -11.95 12.45 -27.31
N THR A 88 -10.65 12.57 -27.61
CA THR A 88 -9.77 11.43 -27.88
C THR A 88 -9.43 10.75 -26.56
N VAL A 89 -9.98 9.54 -26.37
CA VAL A 89 -9.73 8.74 -25.17
C VAL A 89 -8.79 7.58 -25.48
N MET A 90 -7.71 7.51 -24.71
CA MET A 90 -6.76 6.38 -24.69
C MET A 90 -6.89 5.64 -23.36
N GLN A 91 -6.68 4.33 -23.39
CA GLN A 91 -6.65 3.49 -22.19
C GLN A 91 -5.37 2.66 -22.18
N LEU A 92 -4.63 2.67 -21.07
CA LEU A 92 -3.51 1.74 -20.87
C LEU A 92 -4.06 0.33 -20.65
N GLY A 93 -3.46 -0.66 -21.31
CA GLY A 93 -3.87 -2.06 -21.25
C GLY A 93 -2.93 -2.88 -20.38
N ASN A 94 -3.46 -3.90 -19.69
CA ASN A 94 -2.67 -4.93 -19.00
C ASN A 94 -1.60 -4.37 -18.03
N VAL A 95 -1.94 -3.35 -17.23
CA VAL A 95 -1.04 -2.80 -16.20
C VAL A 95 -1.18 -3.64 -14.92
N TRP A 96 -0.32 -4.63 -14.74
CA TRP A 96 -0.33 -5.53 -13.56
C TRP A 96 0.68 -5.12 -12.48
N THR A 97 1.69 -4.36 -12.88
CA THR A 97 2.82 -3.92 -12.05
C THR A 97 3.17 -2.47 -12.34
N TRP A 98 3.88 -1.80 -11.42
CA TRP A 98 4.37 -0.44 -11.67
C TRP A 98 5.39 -0.40 -12.82
N THR A 99 6.15 -1.47 -13.03
CA THR A 99 7.04 -1.61 -14.20
C THR A 99 6.27 -1.61 -15.51
N ASP A 100 5.12 -2.29 -15.59
CA ASP A 100 4.25 -2.24 -16.77
C ASP A 100 3.75 -0.83 -17.05
N TYR A 101 3.36 -0.11 -15.99
CA TYR A 101 2.95 1.28 -16.07
C TYR A 101 4.09 2.17 -16.60
N TYR A 102 5.27 2.13 -15.98
CA TYR A 102 6.40 2.98 -16.38
C TYR A 102 6.82 2.75 -17.83
N ARG A 103 6.91 1.48 -18.26
CA ARG A 103 7.24 1.13 -19.65
C ARG A 103 6.22 1.70 -20.65
N GLN A 104 4.93 1.55 -20.38
CA GLN A 104 3.89 2.07 -21.28
C GLN A 104 3.86 3.60 -21.29
N VAL A 105 4.06 4.23 -20.14
CA VAL A 105 4.09 5.69 -20.04
C VAL A 105 5.30 6.29 -20.74
N GLU A 106 6.47 5.67 -20.62
CA GLU A 106 7.67 6.11 -21.34
C GLU A 106 7.45 6.13 -22.86
N GLN A 107 6.89 5.06 -23.41
CA GLN A 107 6.53 4.99 -24.83
C GLN A 107 5.48 6.05 -25.19
N LEU A 108 4.48 6.24 -24.33
CA LEU A 108 3.39 7.17 -24.58
C LEU A 108 3.85 8.62 -24.60
N VAL A 109 4.70 9.02 -23.66
CA VAL A 109 5.25 10.38 -23.57
C VAL A 109 6.10 10.73 -24.80
N GLN A 110 6.78 9.74 -25.40
CA GLN A 110 7.56 9.94 -26.63
C GLN A 110 6.68 10.08 -27.88
N GLN A 111 5.50 9.45 -27.90
CA GLN A 111 4.68 9.29 -29.11
C GLN A 111 3.44 10.18 -29.13
N SER A 112 3.06 10.77 -28.00
CA SER A 112 1.78 11.45 -27.85
C SER A 112 1.91 12.76 -27.08
N PRO A 113 1.15 13.80 -27.48
CA PRO A 113 0.97 14.98 -26.64
C PRO A 113 0.42 14.62 -25.26
N PRO A 114 0.65 15.46 -24.24
CA PRO A 114 0.02 15.33 -22.93
C PRO A 114 -1.51 15.29 -23.00
N PHE A 115 -2.11 14.83 -21.91
CA PHE A 115 -3.54 14.65 -21.73
C PHE A 115 -4.10 15.74 -20.80
N ASP A 116 -5.35 16.12 -21.05
CA ASP A 116 -6.07 17.08 -20.21
C ASP A 116 -6.58 16.41 -18.93
N ARG A 117 -6.77 15.08 -18.98
CA ARG A 117 -7.20 14.22 -17.88
C ARG A 117 -6.36 12.94 -17.87
N VAL A 118 -5.78 12.59 -16.73
CA VAL A 118 -5.20 11.26 -16.48
C VAL A 118 -5.94 10.64 -15.29
N ILE A 119 -6.60 9.52 -15.52
CA ILE A 119 -7.53 8.90 -14.56
C ILE A 119 -7.06 7.50 -14.22
N PHE A 120 -6.57 7.31 -13.00
CA PHE A 120 -6.30 5.99 -12.44
C PHE A 120 -7.59 5.35 -11.95
N ILE A 121 -7.76 4.06 -12.24
CA ILE A 121 -8.88 3.26 -11.75
C ILE A 121 -8.26 2.02 -11.12
N SER A 122 -8.37 1.90 -9.81
CA SER A 122 -7.53 0.98 -9.06
C SER A 122 -8.17 0.61 -7.73
N HIS A 123 -7.63 -0.43 -7.08
CA HIS A 123 -7.68 -0.42 -5.63
C HIS A 123 -6.81 0.72 -5.11
N GLY A 124 -7.18 1.30 -3.98
CA GLY A 124 -6.31 2.24 -3.30
C GLY A 124 -6.47 2.14 -1.80
N GLY A 125 -5.41 2.52 -1.11
CA GLY A 125 -5.46 2.78 0.31
C GLY A 125 -5.75 4.26 0.58
N PHE A 126 -5.71 4.60 1.85
CA PHE A 126 -5.70 5.98 2.33
C PHE A 126 -4.64 6.86 1.61
N ASP A 127 -3.53 6.25 1.17
CA ASP A 127 -2.38 6.94 0.62
C ASP A 127 -2.23 6.84 -0.91
N GLY A 128 -3.22 6.38 -1.69
CA GLY A 128 -3.13 6.41 -3.15
C GLY A 128 -3.30 5.05 -3.85
N PRO A 129 -2.99 4.97 -5.16
CA PRO A 129 -3.22 3.77 -5.95
C PRO A 129 -2.25 2.65 -5.57
N ILE A 130 -2.75 1.41 -5.54
CA ILE A 130 -1.96 0.22 -5.23
C ILE A 130 -1.98 -0.78 -6.39
N LEU A 131 -0.86 -1.47 -6.59
CA LEU A 131 -0.72 -2.62 -7.50
C LEU A 131 -0.17 -3.83 -6.74
N ASN A 132 -0.18 -4.99 -7.38
CA ASN A 132 0.42 -6.20 -6.83
C ASN A 132 1.87 -5.93 -6.37
N ASN A 133 2.23 -6.49 -5.22
CA ASN A 133 3.56 -6.37 -4.64
C ASN A 133 4.60 -6.96 -5.61
N THR A 134 5.29 -6.10 -6.35
CA THR A 134 6.20 -6.52 -7.42
C THR A 134 7.62 -6.44 -6.90
N VAL A 135 8.35 -7.55 -6.96
CA VAL A 135 9.78 -7.57 -6.62
C VAL A 135 10.55 -6.83 -7.69
N PHE A 136 11.31 -5.81 -7.29
CA PHE A 136 12.14 -5.01 -8.20
C PHE A 136 13.63 -5.08 -7.86
N GLY A 137 13.98 -5.59 -6.68
CA GLY A 137 15.35 -5.75 -6.25
C GLY A 137 15.49 -6.98 -5.37
N GLN A 138 16.60 -7.68 -5.53
CA GLN A 138 16.95 -8.83 -4.71
C GLN A 138 18.45 -8.91 -4.59
N ASP A 139 18.91 -9.38 -3.44
CA ASP A 139 20.33 -9.54 -3.20
C ASP A 139 20.55 -10.71 -2.24
N PHE A 140 21.55 -11.54 -2.54
CA PHE A 140 21.95 -12.65 -1.70
C PHE A 140 23.46 -12.57 -1.51
N GLN A 141 23.87 -12.38 -0.26
CA GLN A 141 25.26 -12.20 0.12
C GLN A 141 25.67 -13.22 1.18
N LEU A 142 26.86 -13.79 0.98
CA LEU A 142 27.58 -14.56 1.99
C LEU A 142 28.81 -13.75 2.40
N THR A 143 28.88 -13.36 3.68
CA THR A 143 30.02 -12.59 4.22
C THR A 143 30.51 -13.27 5.49
N GLY A 144 31.65 -13.97 5.38
CA GLY A 144 32.18 -14.79 6.47
C GLY A 144 31.15 -15.83 6.94
N ASN A 145 30.82 -15.80 8.23
CA ASN A 145 29.86 -16.72 8.85
C ASN A 145 28.39 -16.26 8.73
N LYS A 146 28.09 -15.27 7.88
CA LYS A 146 26.74 -14.71 7.78
C LYS A 146 26.21 -14.80 6.36
N GLY A 147 25.03 -15.40 6.22
CA GLY A 147 24.22 -15.32 5.02
C GLY A 147 23.14 -14.26 5.17
N LYS A 148 22.89 -13.51 4.10
CA LYS A 148 21.87 -12.47 4.05
C LYS A 148 21.14 -12.54 2.71
N PHE A 149 19.83 -12.71 2.77
CA PHE A 149 18.93 -12.51 1.64
C PHE A 149 18.13 -11.22 1.85
N LEU A 150 18.06 -10.40 0.82
CA LEU A 150 17.26 -9.19 0.75
C LEU A 150 16.31 -9.27 -0.43
N ARG A 151 15.08 -8.85 -0.19
CA ARG A 151 14.07 -8.66 -1.23
C ARG A 151 13.43 -7.30 -1.07
N LEU A 152 13.42 -6.55 -2.18
CA LEU A 152 12.79 -5.25 -2.31
C LEU A 152 11.58 -5.38 -3.23
N SER A 153 10.43 -4.94 -2.75
CA SER A 153 9.20 -4.96 -3.53
C SER A 153 8.39 -3.69 -3.35
N GLU A 154 7.52 -3.38 -4.30
CA GLU A 154 6.73 -2.15 -4.33
C GLU A 154 5.26 -2.50 -4.58
N VAL A 155 4.38 -1.97 -3.72
CA VAL A 155 2.91 -2.01 -3.87
C VAL A 155 2.40 -0.65 -4.30
N GLN A 156 2.98 0.41 -3.73
CA GLN A 156 2.62 1.80 -3.94
C GLN A 156 3.88 2.58 -4.34
N PRO A 157 3.84 3.45 -5.35
CA PRO A 157 5.00 4.21 -5.78
C PRO A 157 5.55 5.06 -4.66
N GLY A 158 6.81 4.85 -4.30
CA GLY A 158 7.45 5.58 -3.20
C GLY A 158 7.47 4.84 -1.87
N LEU A 159 6.79 3.70 -1.74
CA LEU A 159 6.91 2.83 -0.57
C LEU A 159 7.61 1.53 -0.96
N LYS A 160 8.80 1.33 -0.40
CA LYS A 160 9.63 0.16 -0.61
C LYS A 160 9.43 -0.81 0.55
N ASN A 161 8.89 -1.99 0.24
CA ASN A 161 8.83 -3.10 1.16
C ASN A 161 10.17 -3.83 1.14
N LEU A 162 10.83 -3.90 2.30
CA LEU A 162 12.06 -4.64 2.52
C LEU A 162 11.74 -5.92 3.29
N LEU A 163 12.13 -7.07 2.73
CA LEU A 163 12.24 -8.32 3.48
C LEU A 163 13.72 -8.68 3.58
N SER A 164 14.19 -8.92 4.81
CA SER A 164 15.55 -9.37 5.09
C SER A 164 15.51 -10.70 5.83
N ILE A 165 16.27 -11.67 5.34
CA ILE A 165 16.54 -12.93 6.04
C ILE A 165 18.03 -12.95 6.34
N THR A 166 18.41 -13.10 7.60
CA THR A 166 19.80 -13.28 8.00
C THR A 166 19.98 -14.58 8.77
N TYR A 167 21.08 -15.28 8.50
CA TYR A 167 21.40 -16.54 9.17
C TYR A 167 22.91 -16.71 9.35
N ASP A 168 23.29 -17.58 10.29
CA ASP A 168 24.69 -17.96 10.53
C ASP A 168 25.02 -19.22 9.73
N THR A 169 26.02 -19.13 8.85
CA THR A 169 26.39 -20.23 7.94
C THR A 169 27.06 -21.41 8.65
N GLY A 170 27.65 -21.18 9.83
CA GLY A 170 28.26 -22.20 10.67
C GLY A 170 27.28 -22.94 11.58
N LYS A 171 26.09 -22.37 11.83
CA LYS A 171 25.11 -22.93 12.77
C LYS A 171 24.48 -24.23 12.30
N ASN A 172 24.20 -24.34 11.00
CA ASN A 172 23.70 -25.58 10.38
C ASN A 172 24.05 -25.60 8.90
N ARG A 173 24.89 -26.55 8.51
CA ARG A 173 25.38 -26.68 7.12
C ARG A 173 24.25 -27.00 6.14
N ILE A 174 23.32 -27.89 6.50
CA ILE A 174 22.21 -28.28 5.62
C ILE A 174 21.30 -27.09 5.32
N PHE A 175 20.98 -26.28 6.33
CA PHE A 175 20.20 -25.05 6.14
C PHE A 175 20.96 -24.02 5.30
N SER A 176 22.27 -23.90 5.50
CA SER A 176 23.11 -22.98 4.75
C SER A 176 23.22 -23.36 3.27
N ASP A 177 23.38 -24.65 2.99
CA ASP A 177 23.39 -25.21 1.64
C ASP A 177 22.02 -25.03 0.96
N TYR A 178 20.92 -25.19 1.71
CA TYR A 178 19.57 -24.90 1.23
C TYR A 178 19.42 -23.43 0.83
N MET A 179 19.79 -22.50 1.71
CA MET A 179 19.71 -21.07 1.41
C MET A 179 20.59 -20.68 0.21
N ALA A 180 21.82 -21.19 0.14
CA ALA A 180 22.73 -20.90 -0.97
C ALA A 180 22.23 -21.42 -2.33
N SER A 181 21.57 -22.59 -2.36
CA SER A 181 21.12 -23.22 -3.60
C SER A 181 19.68 -22.88 -4.01
N ARG A 182 18.83 -22.46 -3.07
CA ARG A 182 17.37 -22.33 -3.30
C ARG A 182 16.78 -20.99 -2.90
N TRP A 183 17.58 -19.97 -2.56
CA TRP A 183 17.04 -18.65 -2.23
C TRP A 183 16.15 -18.06 -3.34
N GLN A 184 16.39 -18.42 -4.61
CA GLN A 184 15.57 -17.98 -5.74
C GLN A 184 14.13 -18.50 -5.67
N GLU A 185 13.89 -19.65 -5.03
CA GLU A 185 12.55 -20.19 -4.80
C GLU A 185 11.74 -19.28 -3.85
N LEU A 186 12.41 -18.50 -2.98
CA LEU A 186 11.77 -17.59 -2.04
C LEU A 186 11.25 -16.30 -2.70
N VAL A 187 11.77 -15.95 -3.88
CA VAL A 187 11.48 -14.68 -4.57
C VAL A 187 9.97 -14.46 -4.79
N PRO A 188 9.22 -15.40 -5.40
CA PRO A 188 7.79 -15.19 -5.69
C PRO A 188 6.86 -15.36 -4.48
N MET A 189 7.36 -15.86 -3.35
CA MET A 189 6.53 -16.24 -2.19
C MET A 189 6.12 -15.03 -1.35
N LYS A 190 5.00 -15.06 -0.63
CA LYS A 190 4.71 -13.99 0.35
C LYS A 190 5.65 -14.10 1.55
N SER A 191 5.83 -13.01 2.30
CA SER A 191 6.66 -13.01 3.51
C SER A 191 6.24 -14.09 4.52
N THR A 192 4.92 -14.27 4.69
CA THR A 192 4.32 -15.32 5.52
C THR A 192 4.67 -16.72 5.04
N ASP A 193 4.59 -16.95 3.73
CA ASP A 193 4.87 -18.25 3.12
C ASP A 193 6.36 -18.61 3.26
N ILE A 194 7.25 -17.64 3.05
CA ILE A 194 8.69 -17.78 3.29
C ILE A 194 8.94 -18.13 4.76
N TRP A 195 8.30 -17.42 5.68
CA TRP A 195 8.45 -17.69 7.12
C TRP A 195 8.02 -19.11 7.47
N HIS A 196 6.86 -19.55 6.99
CA HIS A 196 6.36 -20.91 7.22
C HIS A 196 7.28 -21.98 6.64
N LEU A 197 7.76 -21.79 5.40
CA LEU A 197 8.71 -22.69 4.75
C LEU A 197 10.00 -22.83 5.56
N LEU A 198 10.63 -21.71 5.90
CA LEU A 198 11.90 -21.72 6.63
C LEU A 198 11.74 -22.22 8.07
N LYS A 199 10.62 -21.93 8.74
CA LYS A 199 10.31 -22.52 10.07
C LYS A 199 10.06 -24.02 9.99
N GLY A 200 9.40 -24.50 8.93
CA GLY A 200 9.24 -25.93 8.67
C GLY A 200 10.59 -26.63 8.54
N LEU A 201 11.51 -26.03 7.78
CA LEU A 201 12.88 -26.53 7.63
C LEU A 201 13.66 -26.50 8.96
N GLU A 202 13.56 -25.40 9.73
CA GLU A 202 14.15 -25.30 11.06
C GLU A 202 13.66 -26.41 12.01
N LYS A 203 12.36 -26.73 11.99
CA LYS A 203 11.77 -27.81 12.78
C LYS A 203 12.32 -29.19 12.42
N GLN A 204 12.69 -29.42 11.16
CA GLN A 204 13.31 -30.67 10.71
C GLN A 204 14.80 -30.74 11.07
N LEU A 205 15.51 -29.60 11.04
CA LEU A 205 16.98 -29.57 11.13
C LEU A 205 17.56 -29.30 12.51
N GLN A 206 16.85 -28.61 13.40
CA GLN A 206 17.34 -28.27 14.75
C GLN A 206 16.56 -29.03 15.81
N PRO A 207 17.16 -29.80 16.73
CA PRO A 207 16.39 -30.44 17.80
C PRO A 207 15.80 -29.43 18.78
N LEU A 208 14.80 -29.87 19.55
CA LEU A 208 14.32 -29.11 20.71
C LEU A 208 15.39 -29.12 21.80
N ASP A 209 15.59 -27.97 22.45
CA ASP A 209 16.31 -27.89 23.70
C ASP A 209 15.48 -28.60 24.79
N GLY A 210 15.93 -29.79 25.17
CA GLY A 210 15.23 -30.63 26.15
C GLY A 210 15.08 -29.96 27.51
N ALA A 211 16.06 -29.17 27.96
CA ALA A 211 15.97 -28.48 29.25
C ALA A 211 14.94 -27.34 29.20
N CYS A 212 14.92 -26.58 28.11
CA CYS A 212 13.88 -25.58 27.88
C CYS A 212 12.49 -26.23 27.80
N PHE A 213 12.36 -27.29 26.99
CA PHE A 213 11.07 -27.93 26.77
C PHE A 213 10.53 -28.56 28.05
N GLN A 214 11.35 -29.22 28.85
CA GLN A 214 10.93 -29.76 30.15
C GLN A 214 10.50 -28.66 31.13
N ARG A 215 11.16 -27.50 31.10
CA ARG A 215 10.84 -26.37 31.98
C ARG A 215 9.48 -25.75 31.66
N TYR A 216 9.12 -25.63 30.38
CA TYR A 216 7.92 -24.90 29.95
C TYR A 216 6.78 -25.79 29.46
N CYS A 217 7.07 -27.02 29.05
CA CYS A 217 6.14 -27.96 28.41
C CYS A 217 6.34 -29.42 28.85
N SER A 218 6.78 -29.64 30.10
CA SER A 218 6.73 -30.98 30.69
C SER A 218 5.30 -31.54 30.71
N PRO A 219 5.13 -32.87 30.72
CA PRO A 219 3.82 -33.51 30.81
C PRO A 219 2.95 -32.91 31.93
N ASP A 220 3.52 -32.68 33.11
CA ASP A 220 2.82 -32.09 34.27
C ASP A 220 2.31 -30.66 34.04
N LYS A 221 2.94 -29.90 33.15
CA LYS A 221 2.50 -28.54 32.76
C LYS A 221 1.41 -28.56 31.70
N LEU A 222 1.31 -29.65 30.96
CA LEU A 222 0.35 -29.83 29.86
C LEU A 222 -0.91 -30.56 30.33
N THR A 223 -0.81 -31.42 31.35
CA THR A 223 -1.93 -32.20 31.90
C THR A 223 -3.07 -31.34 32.41
N THR A 224 -2.78 -30.16 32.96
CA THR A 224 -3.77 -29.22 33.51
C THR A 224 -4.46 -28.34 32.47
N LYS A 225 -4.08 -28.43 31.19
CA LYS A 225 -4.65 -27.62 30.09
C LYS A 225 -5.71 -28.42 29.31
N SER A 226 -6.73 -27.72 28.82
CA SER A 226 -7.70 -28.29 27.86
C SER A 226 -7.02 -28.67 26.54
N GLY A 227 -7.66 -29.47 25.69
CA GLY A 227 -7.09 -29.96 24.44
C GLY A 227 -6.51 -28.86 23.54
N GLU A 228 -7.31 -27.85 23.21
CA GLU A 228 -6.88 -26.72 22.37
C GLU A 228 -5.75 -25.90 23.02
N GLN A 229 -5.83 -25.65 24.33
CA GLN A 229 -4.78 -24.91 25.05
C GLN A 229 -3.48 -25.70 25.18
N ARG A 230 -3.58 -27.03 25.26
CA ARG A 230 -2.43 -27.93 25.29
C ARG A 230 -1.73 -27.91 23.94
N GLU A 231 -2.46 -28.00 22.84
CA GLU A 231 -1.90 -27.92 21.48
C GLU A 231 -1.24 -26.57 21.22
N TYR A 232 -1.91 -25.48 21.60
CA TYR A 232 -1.32 -24.15 21.47
C TYR A 232 -0.06 -23.96 22.32
N GLN A 233 -0.05 -24.46 23.56
CA GLN A 233 1.13 -24.41 24.44
C GLN A 233 2.29 -25.23 23.88
N LEU A 234 2.02 -26.43 23.37
CA LEU A 234 3.01 -27.28 22.71
C LEU A 234 3.63 -26.57 21.51
N TYR A 235 2.80 -25.96 20.65
CA TYR A 235 3.26 -25.16 19.52
C TYR A 235 4.21 -24.03 19.95
N LEU A 236 3.85 -23.27 20.99
CA LEU A 236 4.71 -22.19 21.51
C LEU A 236 6.03 -22.71 22.07
N CYS A 237 6.03 -23.83 22.79
CA CYS A 237 7.26 -24.42 23.30
C CYS A 237 8.15 -24.96 22.19
N GLU A 238 7.57 -25.56 21.15
CA GLU A 238 8.37 -25.99 19.99
C GLU A 238 9.03 -24.81 19.27
N LEU A 239 8.38 -23.65 19.27
CA LEU A 239 8.88 -22.41 18.68
C LEU A 239 9.97 -21.75 19.54
N ILE A 240 9.77 -21.68 20.87
CA ILE A 240 10.65 -20.99 21.82
C ILE A 240 11.87 -21.84 22.17
N CYS A 241 11.68 -23.14 22.40
CA CYS A 241 12.74 -24.04 22.84
C CYS A 241 13.59 -24.59 21.69
N ARG A 242 13.46 -24.04 20.48
CA ARG A 242 14.32 -24.38 19.36
C ARG A 242 15.25 -23.22 19.05
N LYS A 243 16.54 -23.50 18.90
CA LYS A 243 17.51 -22.48 18.49
C LYS A 243 17.22 -22.07 17.05
N SER A 244 16.82 -20.82 16.84
CA SER A 244 16.44 -20.38 15.50
C SER A 244 17.61 -20.36 14.52
N LEU A 245 17.40 -20.79 13.28
CA LEU A 245 18.41 -20.80 12.22
C LEU A 245 18.50 -19.47 11.47
N PHE A 246 17.47 -18.65 11.51
CA PHE A 246 17.39 -17.41 10.75
C PHE A 246 16.56 -16.37 11.49
N ASP A 247 16.82 -15.11 11.19
CA ASP A 247 15.96 -13.99 11.54
C ASP A 247 15.33 -13.46 10.25
N LEU A 248 14.01 -13.31 10.24
CA LEU A 248 13.27 -12.66 9.17
C LEU A 248 12.72 -11.33 9.67
N LYS A 249 13.01 -10.25 8.94
CA LYS A 249 12.49 -8.91 9.21
C LYS A 249 11.78 -8.37 7.99
N THR A 250 10.63 -7.75 8.21
CA THR A 250 9.91 -6.96 7.21
C THR A 250 9.88 -5.51 7.66
N SER A 251 10.06 -4.58 6.73
CA SER A 251 9.87 -3.16 6.98
C SER A 251 9.32 -2.48 5.72
N VAL A 252 8.64 -1.36 5.92
CA VAL A 252 8.24 -0.44 4.85
C VAL A 252 9.09 0.82 5.00
N GLU A 253 9.73 1.25 3.93
CA GLU A 253 10.58 2.44 3.91
C GLU A 253 10.12 3.41 2.81
N ILE A 254 10.16 4.70 3.10
CA ILE A 254 9.96 5.75 2.08
C ILE A 254 11.12 5.70 1.08
N SER A 255 10.78 5.65 -0.21
CA SER A 255 11.71 5.71 -1.33
C SER A 255 11.47 6.98 -2.17
N PRO A 256 12.23 8.06 -1.93
CA PRO A 256 12.11 9.30 -2.68
C PRO A 256 12.28 9.11 -4.18
N GLU A 257 13.26 8.30 -4.60
CA GLU A 257 13.54 8.02 -6.02
C GLU A 257 12.31 7.44 -6.74
N ARG A 258 11.70 6.40 -6.14
CA ARG A 258 10.50 5.75 -6.71
C ARG A 258 9.32 6.73 -6.80
N PHE A 259 9.10 7.50 -5.73
CA PHE A 259 8.05 8.51 -5.70
C PHE A 259 8.27 9.58 -6.77
N PHE A 260 9.49 10.13 -6.88
CA PHE A 260 9.80 11.15 -7.87
C PHE A 260 9.74 10.63 -9.31
N ASN A 261 10.11 9.37 -9.55
CA ASN A 261 9.93 8.76 -10.86
C ASN A 261 8.45 8.73 -11.26
N PHE A 262 7.58 8.31 -10.34
CA PHE A 262 6.13 8.31 -10.54
C PHE A 262 5.56 9.72 -10.77
N THR A 263 5.92 10.70 -9.94
CA THR A 263 5.38 12.06 -10.12
C THR A 263 5.93 12.74 -11.37
N LYS A 264 7.18 12.45 -11.76
CA LYS A 264 7.74 12.93 -13.03
C LYS A 264 6.99 12.34 -14.22
N SER A 265 6.67 11.04 -14.20
CA SER A 265 5.90 10.41 -15.26
C SER A 265 4.49 11.02 -15.36
N LEU A 266 3.84 11.30 -14.23
CA LEU A 266 2.57 12.04 -14.20
C LEU A 266 2.67 13.46 -14.77
N GLY A 267 3.70 14.22 -14.36
CA GLY A 267 3.91 15.59 -14.81
C GLY A 267 4.14 15.69 -16.32
N SER A 268 4.76 14.66 -16.93
CA SER A 268 4.94 14.55 -18.38
C SER A 268 3.69 14.12 -19.13
N LEU A 269 2.80 13.35 -18.49
CA LEU A 269 1.55 12.89 -19.11
C LEU A 269 0.45 13.96 -19.12
N VAL A 270 0.50 14.94 -18.22
CA VAL A 270 -0.64 15.85 -17.96
C VAL A 270 -0.27 17.28 -18.34
N THR A 271 -1.15 17.97 -19.08
CA THR A 271 -0.98 19.40 -19.39
C THR A 271 -0.89 20.23 -18.10
N ALA A 272 -0.31 21.44 -18.16
CA ALA A 272 -0.15 22.30 -16.98
C ALA A 272 -1.49 22.63 -16.28
N ASP A 273 -2.55 22.75 -17.07
CA ASP A 273 -3.94 22.97 -16.70
C ASP A 273 -4.78 21.68 -16.72
N GLY A 274 -4.14 20.52 -16.66
CA GLY A 274 -4.78 19.21 -16.64
C GLY A 274 -5.10 18.70 -15.23
N LEU A 275 -5.91 17.64 -15.18
CA LEU A 275 -6.32 16.95 -13.95
C LEU A 275 -5.71 15.55 -13.86
N ILE A 276 -5.15 15.22 -12.70
CA ILE A 276 -4.83 13.85 -12.30
C ILE A 276 -5.92 13.37 -11.36
N PHE A 277 -6.65 12.32 -11.72
CA PHE A 277 -7.71 11.75 -10.90
C PHE A 277 -7.32 10.35 -10.44
N PHE A 278 -7.35 10.12 -9.12
CA PHE A 278 -7.17 8.80 -8.53
C PHE A 278 -8.53 8.20 -8.17
N GLY A 279 -9.06 7.32 -9.00
CA GLY A 279 -10.21 6.48 -8.66
C GLY A 279 -9.74 5.25 -7.88
N ALA A 280 -9.90 5.29 -6.57
CA ALA A 280 -9.55 4.19 -5.67
C ALA A 280 -10.82 3.52 -5.13
N CYS A 281 -11.04 2.25 -5.48
CA CYS A 281 -12.09 1.43 -4.88
C CYS A 281 -11.60 0.86 -3.54
N ASN A 282 -12.40 1.00 -2.49
CA ASN A 282 -12.11 0.46 -1.17
C ASN A 282 -13.22 -0.53 -0.77
N PRO A 283 -13.12 -1.81 -1.15
CA PRO A 283 -14.06 -2.83 -0.69
C PRO A 283 -13.80 -3.08 0.80
N GLY A 284 -14.49 -2.34 1.67
CA GLY A 284 -14.76 -2.75 3.05
C GLY A 284 -13.58 -2.91 4.01
N SER A 285 -12.42 -2.29 3.78
CA SER A 285 -11.39 -2.23 4.83
C SER A 285 -11.63 -0.98 5.68
N PRO A 286 -12.09 -1.08 6.95
CA PRO A 286 -11.90 0.04 7.87
C PRO A 286 -10.41 0.43 7.84
N ALA A 287 -10.11 1.72 8.03
CA ALA A 287 -8.75 2.10 8.42
C ALA A 287 -8.34 1.12 9.52
N PRO A 288 -7.19 0.43 9.41
CA PRO A 288 -6.84 -0.59 10.38
C PRO A 288 -6.99 0.04 11.76
N GLN A 289 -7.99 -0.40 12.54
CA GLN A 289 -7.95 -0.20 13.97
C GLN A 289 -6.58 -0.71 14.34
N LYS A 290 -5.74 0.16 14.93
CA LYS A 290 -4.36 -0.16 15.31
C LYS A 290 -4.35 -1.42 16.19
N VAL A 291 -4.41 -2.59 15.56
CA VAL A 291 -3.67 -3.73 15.99
C VAL A 291 -2.26 -3.25 15.77
N VAL A 292 -1.57 -2.98 16.88
CA VAL A 292 -0.16 -2.62 16.89
C VAL A 292 0.60 -3.83 16.36
N GLU A 293 0.55 -4.05 15.04
CA GLU A 293 1.64 -4.70 14.34
C GLU A 293 2.83 -3.76 14.54
N ARG A 294 3.93 -4.30 15.05
CA ARG A 294 5.16 -3.56 15.36
C ARG A 294 5.86 -2.97 14.12
N ASP A 295 5.19 -2.99 12.98
CA ASP A 295 5.67 -2.46 11.72
C ASP A 295 5.08 -1.05 11.58
N GLU A 296 5.90 -0.04 11.90
CA GLU A 296 5.56 1.37 11.63
C GLU A 296 5.26 1.51 10.14
N ILE A 297 3.97 1.63 9.78
CA ILE A 297 3.58 1.90 8.39
C ILE A 297 3.94 3.35 8.12
N ASP A 298 5.10 3.57 7.50
CA ASP A 298 5.51 4.86 6.99
C ASP A 298 4.53 5.31 5.88
N LEU A 299 3.66 6.27 6.19
CA LEU A 299 2.78 6.89 5.21
C LEU A 299 3.55 7.97 4.45
N LEU A 300 3.48 7.95 3.12
CA LEU A 300 4.15 8.96 2.27
C LEU A 300 3.76 10.40 2.64
N ILE A 301 2.52 10.61 3.09
CA ILE A 301 2.01 11.93 3.42
C ILE A 301 2.72 12.55 4.64
N ASN A 302 3.28 11.73 5.53
CA ASN A 302 4.02 12.19 6.71
C ASN A 302 5.50 12.49 6.41
N SER A 303 5.95 12.23 5.19
CA SER A 303 7.32 12.48 4.76
C SER A 303 7.56 13.96 4.43
N ASN A 304 8.85 14.33 4.29
CA ASN A 304 9.28 15.63 3.79
C ASN A 304 9.25 15.75 2.25
N LEU A 305 8.74 14.73 1.54
CA LEU A 305 8.66 14.74 0.07
C LEU A 305 7.80 15.90 -0.41
N ALA A 306 8.26 16.57 -1.47
CA ALA A 306 7.60 17.75 -2.06
C ALA A 306 7.22 18.83 -1.03
N GLY A 307 8.05 19.05 -0.01
CA GLY A 307 7.83 20.09 1.02
C GLY A 307 6.79 19.71 2.07
N GLY A 308 6.56 18.41 2.29
CA GLY A 308 5.63 17.89 3.29
C GLY A 308 6.02 18.19 4.75
N PRO A 309 5.22 17.72 5.72
CA PRO A 309 4.13 16.76 5.58
C PRO A 309 2.87 17.31 4.88
N HIS A 310 2.08 16.41 4.29
CA HIS A 310 0.88 16.71 3.52
C HIS A 310 -0.37 16.14 4.18
N LYS A 311 -1.52 16.76 3.93
CA LYS A 311 -2.82 16.36 4.52
C LYS A 311 -3.39 15.05 3.94
N SER A 312 -3.05 14.75 2.69
CA SER A 312 -3.47 13.52 2.01
C SER A 312 -2.60 13.28 0.78
N TYR A 313 -2.70 12.08 0.19
CA TYR A 313 -1.90 11.73 -0.97
C TYR A 313 -2.12 12.66 -2.16
N VAL A 314 -3.36 13.13 -2.38
CA VAL A 314 -3.64 14.09 -3.46
C VAL A 314 -2.91 15.43 -3.23
N HIS A 315 -2.74 15.88 -1.98
CA HIS A 315 -1.93 17.06 -1.69
C HIS A 315 -0.45 16.82 -2.01
N LEU A 316 0.09 15.68 -1.59
CA LEU A 316 1.47 15.28 -1.90
C LEU A 316 1.72 15.23 -3.42
N VAL A 317 0.83 14.58 -4.19
CA VAL A 317 0.97 14.50 -5.64
C VAL A 317 0.78 15.87 -6.29
N SER A 318 -0.15 16.70 -5.81
CA SER A 318 -0.34 18.06 -6.35
C SER A 318 0.91 18.91 -6.16
N ALA A 319 1.49 18.88 -4.96
CA ALA A 319 2.73 19.58 -4.65
C ALA A 319 3.91 19.05 -5.49
N ALA A 320 4.02 17.74 -5.67
CA ALA A 320 5.11 17.12 -6.41
C ALA A 320 5.03 17.33 -7.94
N THR A 321 3.81 17.35 -8.49
CA THR A 321 3.59 17.45 -9.95
C THR A 321 3.33 18.89 -10.41
N GLY A 322 2.92 19.78 -9.51
CA GLY A 322 2.43 21.10 -9.88
C GLY A 322 1.15 21.02 -10.73
N ARG A 323 0.32 20.02 -10.51
CA ARG A 323 -0.95 19.79 -11.23
C ARG A 323 -2.13 19.74 -10.27
N ILE A 324 -3.32 19.94 -10.82
CA ILE A 324 -4.55 19.71 -10.08
C ILE A 324 -4.71 18.20 -9.91
N THR A 325 -4.91 17.76 -8.68
CA THR A 325 -5.12 16.36 -8.35
C THR A 325 -6.45 16.19 -7.65
N ALA A 326 -7.11 15.06 -7.91
CA ALA A 326 -8.35 14.70 -7.25
C ALA A 326 -8.35 13.24 -6.84
N GLY A 327 -9.08 12.94 -5.76
CA GLY A 327 -9.22 11.58 -5.24
C GLY A 327 -10.40 11.46 -4.27
N PRO A 328 -10.89 10.24 -4.05
CA PRO A 328 -12.04 9.98 -3.20
C PRO A 328 -11.79 10.38 -1.75
N ILE A 329 -12.84 10.81 -1.06
CA ILE A 329 -12.87 10.91 0.41
C ILE A 329 -13.65 9.71 0.93
N GLY A 330 -13.01 8.88 1.75
CA GLY A 330 -13.61 7.65 2.28
C GLY A 330 -13.72 6.51 1.26
N SER A 331 -14.53 5.51 1.58
CA SER A 331 -14.76 4.35 0.72
C SER A 331 -15.44 4.73 -0.60
N SER A 332 -15.13 3.98 -1.65
CA SER A 332 -15.67 4.19 -2.99
C SER A 332 -15.87 2.84 -3.65
N SER A 333 -17.02 2.64 -4.30
CA SER A 333 -17.21 1.53 -5.23
C SER A 333 -16.68 1.86 -6.64
N ALA A 334 -16.71 0.88 -7.54
CA ALA A 334 -16.43 1.08 -8.96
C ALA A 334 -17.40 2.07 -9.62
N GLU A 335 -18.68 2.01 -9.27
CA GLU A 335 -19.73 2.92 -9.75
C GLU A 335 -19.53 4.34 -9.21
N ASP A 336 -19.10 4.47 -7.95
CA ASP A 336 -18.82 5.78 -7.36
C ASP A 336 -17.70 6.51 -8.09
N ILE A 337 -16.66 5.80 -8.56
CA ILE A 337 -15.58 6.39 -9.37
C ILE A 337 -16.17 7.04 -10.63
N VAL A 338 -17.00 6.29 -11.37
CA VAL A 338 -17.64 6.79 -12.60
C VAL A 338 -18.53 7.99 -12.28
N LYS A 339 -19.40 7.85 -11.27
CA LYS A 339 -20.36 8.88 -10.87
C LYS A 339 -19.65 10.19 -10.47
N ARG A 340 -18.58 10.11 -9.68
CA ARG A 340 -17.81 11.29 -9.23
C ARG A 340 -17.17 12.00 -10.41
N ILE A 341 -16.56 11.27 -11.35
CA ILE A 341 -15.96 11.89 -12.55
C ILE A 341 -17.03 12.57 -13.41
N ILE A 342 -18.17 11.92 -13.66
CA ILE A 342 -19.27 12.52 -14.44
C ILE A 342 -19.81 13.76 -13.74
N MET A 343 -20.05 13.68 -12.43
CA MET A 343 -20.51 14.81 -11.63
C MET A 343 -19.50 15.96 -11.65
N LEU A 344 -18.21 15.63 -11.55
CA LEU A 344 -17.13 16.61 -11.64
C LEU A 344 -17.24 17.29 -13.00
N GLU A 345 -17.00 16.58 -14.11
CA GLU A 345 -16.98 17.15 -15.47
C GLU A 345 -18.28 17.89 -15.89
N THR A 346 -19.40 17.66 -15.19
CA THR A 346 -20.68 18.37 -15.39
C THR A 346 -20.91 19.53 -14.41
N SER A 347 -19.86 19.98 -13.71
CA SER A 347 -19.87 21.08 -12.74
C SER A 347 -20.87 20.91 -11.58
N ARG A 348 -21.12 19.66 -11.16
CA ARG A 348 -21.92 19.35 -9.97
C ARG A 348 -21.08 19.32 -8.71
N SER A 349 -21.72 19.56 -7.56
CA SER A 349 -21.07 19.54 -6.24
C SER A 349 -20.38 18.20 -5.95
N GLN A 350 -19.23 18.26 -5.30
CA GLN A 350 -18.38 17.11 -5.01
C GLN A 350 -18.22 16.91 -3.51
N HIS A 351 -19.16 16.22 -2.88
CA HIS A 351 -19.15 16.02 -1.42
C HIS A 351 -18.12 14.99 -0.93
N TYR A 352 -17.73 14.04 -1.78
CA TYR A 352 -16.84 12.93 -1.43
C TYR A 352 -15.60 12.87 -2.32
N LEU A 353 -15.14 14.04 -2.76
CA LEU A 353 -13.96 14.18 -3.60
C LEU A 353 -13.07 15.29 -3.02
N CYS A 354 -11.82 14.95 -2.76
CA CYS A 354 -10.79 15.91 -2.43
C CYS A 354 -10.19 16.40 -3.74
N ILE A 355 -10.20 17.71 -3.98
CA ILE A 355 -9.56 18.32 -5.14
C ILE A 355 -8.54 19.33 -4.63
N VAL A 356 -7.30 19.19 -5.08
CA VAL A 356 -6.18 20.04 -4.66
C VAL A 356 -5.58 20.69 -5.88
N ALA A 357 -5.57 22.03 -5.88
CA ALA A 357 -4.80 22.80 -6.84
C ALA A 357 -3.37 23.01 -6.30
N PRO A 358 -2.35 23.07 -7.17
CA PRO A 358 -0.99 23.32 -6.74
C PRO A 358 -0.91 24.72 -6.12
N ALA A 359 -0.18 24.86 -5.01
CA ALA A 359 0.10 26.18 -4.44
C ALA A 359 0.82 27.04 -5.48
N ALA A 360 0.40 28.29 -5.65
CA ALA A 360 1.17 29.26 -6.44
C ALA A 360 2.55 29.38 -5.78
N LYS A 361 3.61 29.11 -6.55
CA LYS A 361 4.99 29.30 -6.10
C LYS A 361 5.33 30.78 -6.00
#